data_AF-A0AAD7BTF6-F1
#
_entry.id   AF-A0AAD7BTF6-F1
#
_cell.length_a   1.000
_cell.length_b   1.000
_cell.length_c   1.000
_cell.angle_alpha   90.00
_cell.angle_beta   90.00
_cell.angle_gamma   90.00
#
_symmetry.space_group_name_H-M   'P 1'
#
loop_
_entity.id
_entity.type
_entity.pdbx_description
1 polymer ?
#
loop_
_entity_poly.entity_id
_entity_poly.type
_entity_poly.pdbx_seq_one_letter_code
_entity_poly.pdbx_strand_id
1 'polypeptide(L)'
;MTKLTLARRADIVSQPKPAHKYVHGRQKDVNAQTLRDGPASHASGTDTSTSHVNADVLNPLCPLRCTGVSLSVAVGLLETTYPNTSGRIMVFAGGPATEGPGMVVSNELKEPIRSHHDIDRDNFYEGLAKRASNNGHAVDLFAGCLDQVGLLEMKSLPNSTNGVIVLSDSFATSIFKQSFLRLHLQMGFNATFNVQTTKELKVSGLIGHAISAGKKSPCVGEMEIGIGQTSAWKINVITPRTSTGVYFEVVTPAGQPLQPGSRGLIQFVTHYQHASGFQRLHVTTIARNFAEAGSPSIAASFDQETAVVLMARIAVFKAEIDNSPDVLRWLDRMLIRLCQKFADYRKEDPTSFRLTDNFSIYPQFMFHLRRSQFLQVFNNSPDESAFYRHILNEEDVNNSLIMIQPTLMSYTFDTPPQPVLLDSVSIKHDVILLLDTFFHILIFHGELVAQWRKQGYQEQEGYNNFKELLEVPVADAQDLLVDRFPIPRYIVCDQGGSQARFPLSKLNPSTTHMTNNMYDSTQNAEAGQAIFMDDVSLQVFIEHLKRLAKA
;
A
#
# COMPACT_ATOMS: atom_id res chain seq x y z
N MET A 1 -8.18 6.78 -31.81
CA MET A 1 -9.57 7.12 -31.48
C MET A 1 -10.42 5.85 -31.50
N THR A 2 -10.76 5.32 -30.33
CA THR A 2 -12.06 4.71 -29.94
C THR A 2 -11.95 4.44 -28.43
N LYS A 3 -12.99 4.82 -27.69
CA LYS A 3 -13.11 4.91 -26.23
C LYS A 3 -12.74 3.63 -25.48
N LEU A 4 -11.88 3.71 -24.47
CA LEU A 4 -11.84 2.74 -23.37
C LEU A 4 -12.12 3.49 -22.07
N THR A 5 -13.41 3.49 -21.76
CA THR A 5 -14.03 4.07 -20.59
C THR A 5 -13.64 3.24 -19.36
N LEU A 6 -12.94 3.84 -18.39
CA LEU A 6 -13.09 3.47 -16.98
C LEU A 6 -14.41 4.10 -16.48
N ALA A 7 -15.51 3.75 -17.13
CA ALA A 7 -16.84 4.02 -16.61
C ALA A 7 -17.18 2.90 -15.63
N ARG A 8 -17.53 3.28 -14.41
CA ARG A 8 -18.26 2.42 -13.48
C ARG A 8 -19.43 1.78 -14.23
N ARG A 9 -19.32 0.48 -14.52
CA ARG A 9 -20.42 -0.32 -15.03
C ARG A 9 -21.34 -0.64 -13.86
N ALA A 10 -22.29 0.24 -13.60
CA ALA A 10 -23.50 -0.13 -12.89
C ALA A 10 -24.39 -0.89 -13.88
N ASP A 11 -24.34 -2.22 -13.87
CA ASP A 11 -25.39 -3.08 -14.44
C ASP A 11 -25.39 -4.46 -13.78
N ILE A 12 -26.37 -4.62 -12.89
CA ILE A 12 -27.26 -5.79 -12.72
C ILE A 12 -26.62 -7.16 -13.01
N VAL A 13 -25.87 -7.67 -12.02
CA VAL A 13 -25.84 -9.10 -11.75
C VAL A 13 -26.98 -9.36 -10.76
N SER A 14 -28.05 -10.00 -11.22
CA SER A 14 -29.08 -10.54 -10.34
C SER A 14 -28.44 -11.56 -9.39
N GLN A 15 -28.12 -11.12 -8.17
CA GLN A 15 -27.73 -12.03 -7.10
C GLN A 15 -28.93 -12.95 -6.82
N PRO A 16 -28.78 -14.29 -6.83
CA PRO A 16 -29.78 -15.15 -6.23
C PRO A 16 -29.82 -14.81 -4.74
N LYS A 17 -30.99 -14.36 -4.26
CA LYS A 17 -31.25 -14.08 -2.84
C LYS A 17 -30.74 -15.26 -2.00
N PRO A 18 -29.88 -15.06 -0.99
CA PRO A 18 -29.56 -16.11 -0.04
C PRO A 18 -30.84 -16.49 0.71
N ALA A 19 -31.23 -17.76 0.61
CA ALA A 19 -32.28 -18.33 1.43
C ALA A 19 -31.79 -18.38 2.88
N HIS A 20 -31.98 -17.29 3.62
CA HIS A 20 -31.79 -17.25 5.07
C HIS A 20 -32.85 -18.12 5.73
N LYS A 21 -32.53 -19.39 6.01
CA LYS A 21 -33.21 -20.13 7.08
C LYS A 21 -32.64 -19.66 8.41
N TYR A 22 -33.23 -18.61 8.98
CA TYR A 22 -33.04 -18.26 10.37
C TYR A 22 -33.66 -19.35 11.25
N VAL A 23 -32.82 -20.15 11.90
CA VAL A 23 -33.25 -20.95 13.05
C VAL A 23 -33.17 -20.03 14.27
N HIS A 24 -34.32 -19.62 14.79
CA HIS A 24 -34.42 -18.84 16.02
C HIS A 24 -33.98 -19.68 17.23
N GLY A 25 -32.71 -19.57 17.61
CA GLY A 25 -32.25 -19.92 18.96
C GLY A 25 -32.37 -18.69 19.85
N ARG A 26 -33.20 -18.74 20.91
CA ARG A 26 -33.36 -17.66 21.89
C ARG A 26 -32.01 -17.29 22.49
N GLN A 27 -31.52 -16.09 22.16
CA GLN A 27 -30.40 -15.44 22.82
C GLN A 27 -30.96 -14.78 24.09
N LYS A 28 -30.51 -15.20 25.27
CA LYS A 28 -30.80 -14.48 26.51
C LYS A 28 -30.01 -13.16 26.47
N ASP A 29 -30.72 -12.04 26.49
CA ASP A 29 -30.14 -10.72 26.62
C ASP A 29 -29.30 -10.62 27.89
N VAL A 30 -27.99 -10.38 27.72
CA VAL A 30 -27.12 -9.96 28.82
C VAL A 30 -27.19 -8.44 28.86
N ASN A 31 -27.73 -7.92 29.96
CA ASN A 31 -27.95 -6.49 30.23
C ASN A 31 -26.72 -5.64 29.88
N ALA A 32 -26.93 -4.57 29.10
CA ALA A 32 -25.94 -3.56 28.70
C ALA A 32 -25.29 -2.76 29.85
N GLN A 33 -25.64 -3.08 31.10
CA GLN A 33 -25.11 -2.42 32.30
C GLN A 33 -23.71 -2.94 32.68
N THR A 34 -23.38 -4.19 32.34
CA THR A 34 -22.09 -4.81 32.72
C THR A 34 -20.89 -4.36 31.87
N LEU A 35 -21.13 -3.61 30.78
CA LEU A 35 -20.08 -3.03 29.93
C LEU A 35 -19.66 -1.60 30.36
N ARG A 36 -20.39 -0.98 31.30
CA ARG A 36 -20.03 0.35 31.84
C ARG A 36 -19.06 0.28 33.03
N ASP A 37 -18.94 -0.88 33.67
CA ASP A 37 -18.13 -1.10 34.87
C ASP A 37 -16.82 -1.84 34.56
N GLY A 38 -16.13 -1.43 33.48
CA GLY A 38 -14.79 -1.90 33.17
C GLY A 38 -13.71 -1.06 33.88
N PRO A 39 -12.48 -1.57 34.11
CA PRO A 39 -11.41 -0.82 34.77
C PRO A 39 -11.12 0.56 34.13
N ALA A 40 -11.35 0.70 32.82
CA ALA A 40 -11.19 1.96 32.11
C ALA A 40 -12.16 3.07 32.58
N SER A 41 -13.37 2.73 33.05
CA SER A 41 -14.29 3.72 33.65
C SER A 41 -13.92 4.07 35.10
N HIS A 42 -13.16 3.20 35.77
CA HIS A 42 -12.59 3.47 37.09
C HIS A 42 -11.35 4.37 37.05
N ALA A 43 -10.57 4.33 35.96
CA ALA A 43 -9.37 5.16 35.76
C ALA A 43 -9.60 6.43 34.92
N SER A 44 -10.77 6.58 34.29
CA SER A 44 -11.03 7.70 33.37
C SER A 44 -10.91 9.08 34.03
N GLY A 45 -11.14 9.20 35.33
CA GLY A 45 -10.96 10.45 36.07
C GLY A 45 -9.49 10.82 36.34
N THR A 46 -8.59 9.84 36.38
CA THR A 46 -7.14 10.03 36.59
C THR A 46 -6.34 10.10 35.28
N ASP A 47 -6.80 9.43 34.21
CA ASP A 47 -6.12 9.50 32.90
C ASP A 47 -6.38 10.82 32.15
N THR A 48 -7.49 11.50 32.44
CA THR A 48 -7.81 12.82 31.86
C THR A 48 -6.94 13.97 32.38
N SER A 49 -6.09 13.75 33.40
CA SER A 49 -5.14 14.74 33.93
C SER A 49 -3.76 14.68 33.25
N THR A 50 -3.68 14.24 31.99
CA THR A 50 -2.46 14.23 31.15
C THR A 50 -1.95 15.62 30.75
N SER A 51 -2.45 16.69 31.38
CA SER A 51 -2.13 18.10 31.09
C SER A 51 -0.74 18.57 31.54
N HIS A 52 0.07 17.70 32.13
CA HIS A 52 1.40 18.05 32.66
C HIS A 52 2.51 17.27 31.95
N VAL A 53 2.69 17.52 30.64
CA VAL A 53 3.93 17.17 29.94
C VAL A 53 4.65 18.48 29.65
N ASN A 54 5.65 18.79 30.47
CA ASN A 54 6.50 19.95 30.25
C ASN A 54 7.46 19.67 29.08
N ALA A 55 7.63 20.64 28.18
CA ALA A 55 8.62 20.55 27.12
C ALA A 55 10.02 20.84 27.68
N ASP A 56 11.01 20.01 27.31
CA ASP A 56 12.41 20.26 27.66
C ASP A 56 12.94 21.51 26.93
N VAL A 57 13.69 22.33 27.68
CA VAL A 57 14.15 23.68 27.33
C VAL A 57 15.28 23.67 26.29
N LEU A 58 15.34 24.75 25.49
CA LEU A 58 16.38 25.12 24.51
C LEU A 58 17.81 24.76 24.98
N ASN A 59 18.33 23.67 24.43
CA ASN A 59 19.71 23.22 24.57
C ASN A 59 20.32 23.13 23.15
N PRO A 60 21.64 23.27 22.95
CA PRO A 60 22.26 23.09 21.62
C PRO A 60 22.33 21.60 21.19
N LEU A 61 21.51 20.75 21.81
CA LEU A 61 21.46 19.30 21.68
C LEU A 61 20.01 18.89 21.45
N CYS A 62 19.79 17.81 20.70
CA CYS A 62 18.48 17.17 20.62
C CYS A 62 18.03 16.70 22.02
N PRO A 63 16.73 16.72 22.32
CA PRO A 63 16.20 16.15 23.56
C PRO A 63 16.62 14.69 23.73
N LEU A 64 16.91 14.28 24.97
CA LEU A 64 17.24 12.91 25.31
C LEU A 64 15.97 12.05 25.29
N ARG A 65 15.92 11.07 24.39
CA ARG A 65 14.73 10.25 24.14
C ARG A 65 15.06 8.77 24.18
N CYS A 66 14.61 8.10 25.23
CA CYS A 66 14.83 6.67 25.49
C CYS A 66 13.71 5.78 24.91
N THR A 67 13.31 5.99 23.65
CA THR A 67 12.17 5.27 23.02
C THR A 67 12.34 3.75 23.11
N GLY A 68 13.53 3.23 22.81
CA GLY A 68 13.79 1.79 22.84
C GLY A 68 13.67 1.18 24.24
N VAL A 69 14.11 1.89 25.28
CA VAL A 69 13.94 1.47 26.68
C VAL A 69 12.47 1.47 27.08
N SER A 70 11.73 2.54 26.75
CA SER A 70 10.29 2.64 27.03
C SER A 70 9.51 1.48 26.40
N LEU A 71 9.80 1.16 25.14
CA LEU A 71 9.24 0.02 24.43
C LEU A 71 9.59 -1.32 25.08
N SER A 72 10.85 -1.52 25.48
CA SER A 72 11.29 -2.74 26.15
C SER A 72 10.54 -2.98 27.47
N VAL A 73 10.32 -1.91 28.24
CA VAL A 73 9.53 -1.96 29.49
C VAL A 73 8.06 -2.28 29.20
N ALA A 74 7.44 -1.61 28.22
CA ALA A 74 6.05 -1.87 27.85
C ALA A 74 5.81 -3.31 27.38
N VAL A 75 6.69 -3.81 26.50
CA VAL A 75 6.66 -5.20 26.04
C VAL A 75 6.86 -6.17 27.21
N GLY A 76 7.85 -5.93 28.08
CA GLY A 76 8.12 -6.77 29.25
C GLY A 76 6.98 -6.79 30.26
N LEU A 77 6.30 -5.66 30.47
CA LEU A 77 5.15 -5.55 31.35
C LEU A 77 3.99 -6.41 30.84
N LEU A 78 3.59 -6.26 29.57
CA LEU A 78 2.51 -7.06 28.98
C LEU A 78 2.89 -8.55 28.88
N GLU A 79 4.14 -8.85 28.56
CA GLU A 79 4.66 -10.23 28.51
C GLU A 79 4.57 -10.92 29.88
N THR A 80 4.83 -10.20 30.97
CA THR A 80 4.77 -10.78 32.33
C THR A 80 3.35 -10.84 32.88
N THR A 81 2.50 -9.85 32.57
CA THR A 81 1.16 -9.73 33.17
C THR A 81 0.05 -10.37 32.34
N TYR A 82 0.13 -10.30 31.01
CA TYR A 82 -0.88 -10.76 30.06
C TYR A 82 -0.27 -11.53 28.87
N PRO A 83 0.54 -12.60 29.11
CA PRO A 83 1.08 -13.41 28.04
C PRO A 83 -0.03 -14.10 27.24
N ASN A 84 0.16 -14.23 25.93
CA ASN A 84 -0.78 -14.86 24.99
C ASN A 84 -2.20 -14.27 24.99
N THR A 85 -2.36 -13.10 25.57
CA THR A 85 -3.60 -12.32 25.61
C THR A 85 -3.43 -11.12 24.69
N SER A 86 -4.51 -10.70 24.04
CA SER A 86 -4.47 -9.53 23.19
C SER A 86 -4.07 -8.28 23.98
N GLY A 87 -3.01 -7.62 23.55
CA GLY A 87 -2.55 -6.34 24.10
C GLY A 87 -2.11 -5.43 22.96
N ARG A 88 -2.19 -4.11 23.15
CA ARG A 88 -1.81 -3.14 22.14
C ARG A 88 -0.97 -2.03 22.74
N ILE A 89 0.24 -1.88 22.25
CA ILE A 89 1.21 -0.85 22.66
C ILE A 89 1.18 0.24 21.60
N MET A 90 0.73 1.44 21.97
CA MET A 90 0.68 2.60 21.07
C MET A 90 1.84 3.53 21.36
N VAL A 91 2.77 3.67 20.42
CA VAL A 91 3.94 4.54 20.56
C VAL A 91 3.68 5.88 19.90
N PHE A 92 3.80 6.97 20.64
CA PHE A 92 3.71 8.34 20.11
C PHE A 92 5.10 8.96 20.10
N ALA A 93 5.76 8.97 18.94
CA ALA A 93 7.13 9.47 18.76
C ALA A 93 7.12 10.88 18.16
N GLY A 94 7.63 11.87 18.93
CA GLY A 94 7.81 13.26 18.48
C GLY A 94 9.23 13.59 18.01
N GLY A 95 10.04 12.57 17.68
CA GLY A 95 11.44 12.69 17.29
C GLY A 95 12.19 11.36 17.44
N PRO A 96 13.44 11.28 16.99
CA PRO A 96 14.24 10.05 17.03
C PRO A 96 14.65 9.67 18.45
N ALA A 97 14.96 8.39 18.66
CA ALA A 97 15.59 7.92 19.89
C ALA A 97 17.04 8.40 19.94
N THR A 98 17.42 9.09 21.01
CA THR A 98 18.75 9.72 21.16
C THR A 98 19.54 9.21 22.36
N GLU A 99 18.97 8.26 23.11
CA GLU A 99 19.62 7.67 24.29
C GLU A 99 19.17 6.22 24.50
N GLY A 100 20.11 5.37 24.92
CA GLY A 100 19.87 3.98 25.28
C GLY A 100 19.81 3.01 24.08
N PRO A 101 19.48 1.74 24.32
CA PRO A 101 19.33 0.74 23.26
C PRO A 101 18.27 1.13 22.23
N GLY A 102 18.54 0.86 20.95
CA GLY A 102 17.68 1.29 19.84
C GLY A 102 17.77 2.80 19.52
N MET A 103 18.89 3.43 19.87
CA MET A 103 19.23 4.80 19.48
C MET A 103 19.33 4.92 17.95
N VAL A 104 18.79 6.00 17.41
CA VAL A 104 18.71 6.28 15.96
C VAL A 104 19.76 7.32 15.54
N VAL A 105 20.03 8.30 16.40
CA VAL A 105 21.02 9.36 16.20
C VAL A 105 21.51 9.82 17.56
N SER A 106 22.72 10.36 17.67
CA SER A 106 23.16 10.97 18.93
C SER A 106 22.36 12.24 19.25
N ASN A 107 22.56 12.80 20.44
CA ASN A 107 21.96 14.07 20.82
C ASN A 107 22.67 15.30 20.24
N GLU A 108 23.78 15.14 19.51
CA GLU A 108 24.54 16.26 18.96
C GLU A 108 23.93 16.73 17.62
N LEU A 109 23.41 17.97 17.55
CA LEU A 109 22.77 18.51 16.32
C LEU A 109 23.68 18.59 15.08
N LYS A 110 24.99 18.51 15.27
CA LYS A 110 25.97 18.47 14.17
C LYS A 110 25.98 17.11 13.46
N GLU A 111 25.48 16.06 14.10
CA GLU A 111 25.35 14.73 13.53
C GLU A 111 24.00 14.64 12.80
N PRO A 112 23.99 14.48 11.47
CA PRO A 112 22.74 14.37 10.74
C PRO A 112 22.09 13.00 11.02
N ILE A 113 20.75 12.97 11.00
CA ILE A 113 20.02 11.70 10.99
C ILE A 113 20.38 10.95 9.69
N ARG A 114 20.56 9.62 9.78
CA ARG A 114 20.98 8.78 8.64
C ARG A 114 20.15 9.01 7.38
N SER A 115 20.81 8.90 6.23
CA SER A 115 20.18 8.76 4.91
C SER A 115 20.12 7.29 4.47
N HIS A 116 19.58 7.01 3.28
CA HIS A 116 19.63 5.66 2.71
C HIS A 116 21.07 5.13 2.47
N HIS A 117 22.08 6.00 2.47
CA HIS A 117 23.48 5.62 2.29
C HIS A 117 24.20 5.26 3.60
N ASP A 118 23.63 5.62 4.75
CA ASP A 118 24.29 5.59 6.06
C ASP A 118 23.62 4.59 7.03
N ILE A 119 23.00 3.53 6.49
CA ILE A 119 22.20 2.59 7.29
C ILE A 119 23.08 1.46 7.85
N ASP A 120 23.26 1.47 9.16
CA ASP A 120 23.73 0.32 9.92
C ASP A 120 22.56 -0.56 10.39
N ARG A 121 22.72 -1.89 10.38
CA ARG A 121 21.69 -2.82 10.85
C ARG A 121 21.83 -3.05 12.36
N ASP A 122 20.91 -2.50 13.14
CA ASP A 122 20.68 -2.88 14.53
C ASP A 122 19.42 -3.76 14.66
N ASN A 123 19.54 -4.85 15.42
CA ASN A 123 18.47 -5.84 15.61
C ASN A 123 17.69 -5.63 16.93
N PHE A 124 17.95 -4.54 17.67
CA PHE A 124 17.29 -4.28 18.94
C PHE A 124 15.74 -4.33 18.86
N TYR A 125 15.15 -3.59 17.92
CA TYR A 125 13.69 -3.54 17.76
C TYR A 125 13.13 -4.86 17.19
N GLU A 126 13.89 -5.60 16.38
CA GLU A 126 13.49 -6.94 15.92
C GLU A 126 13.33 -7.91 17.10
N GLY A 127 14.22 -7.83 18.09
CA GLY A 127 14.11 -8.60 19.33
C GLY A 127 12.83 -8.28 20.11
N LEU A 128 12.46 -7.00 20.20
CA LEU A 128 11.20 -6.56 20.82
C LEU A 128 9.98 -7.00 20.01
N ALA A 129 10.03 -6.89 18.68
CA ALA A 129 8.97 -7.32 17.78
C ALA A 129 8.69 -8.82 17.93
N LYS A 130 9.73 -9.65 18.04
CA LYS A 130 9.60 -11.09 18.29
C LYS A 130 8.94 -11.39 19.64
N ARG A 131 9.28 -10.66 20.70
CA ARG A 131 8.66 -10.82 22.02
C ARG A 131 7.17 -10.44 22.00
N ALA A 132 6.84 -9.27 21.45
CA ALA A 132 5.45 -8.79 21.35
C ALA A 132 4.59 -9.72 20.47
N SER A 133 5.07 -10.06 19.28
CA SER A 133 4.34 -10.91 18.32
C SER A 133 4.06 -12.31 18.88
N ASN A 134 5.05 -12.96 19.49
CA ASN A 134 4.86 -14.27 20.12
C ASN A 134 3.86 -14.23 21.27
N ASN A 135 3.84 -13.16 22.08
CA ASN A 135 2.92 -13.01 23.21
C ASN A 135 1.51 -12.54 22.83
N GLY A 136 1.20 -12.32 21.54
CA GLY A 136 -0.15 -11.90 21.14
C GLY A 136 -0.39 -10.39 21.26
N HIS A 137 0.67 -9.60 21.42
CA HIS A 137 0.59 -8.14 21.52
C HIS A 137 0.88 -7.48 20.18
N ALA A 138 0.21 -6.36 19.90
CA ALA A 138 0.48 -5.51 18.75
C ALA A 138 1.18 -4.22 19.17
N VAL A 139 1.98 -3.66 18.26
CA VAL A 139 2.71 -2.41 18.48
C VAL A 139 2.41 -1.46 17.32
N ASP A 140 1.82 -0.32 17.64
CA ASP A 140 1.54 0.75 16.69
C ASP A 140 2.57 1.88 16.83
N LEU A 141 2.92 2.51 15.70
CA LEU A 141 3.83 3.64 15.65
C LEU A 141 3.11 4.87 15.10
N PHE A 142 2.99 5.90 15.94
CA PHE A 142 2.47 7.21 15.57
C PHE A 142 3.60 8.23 15.62
N ALA A 143 4.03 8.69 14.46
CA ALA A 143 5.07 9.72 14.32
C ALA A 143 4.43 11.10 14.13
N GLY A 144 4.88 12.05 14.93
CA GLY A 144 4.46 13.47 14.90
C GLY A 144 5.68 14.38 14.94
N CYS A 145 6.49 14.37 13.88
CA CYS A 145 7.75 15.09 13.79
C CYS A 145 7.98 15.62 12.38
N LEU A 146 8.64 16.78 12.26
CA LEU A 146 9.02 17.37 10.97
C LEU A 146 10.18 16.63 10.29
N ASP A 147 10.96 15.88 11.07
CA ASP A 147 12.09 15.08 10.61
C ASP A 147 11.85 13.59 10.96
N GLN A 148 12.79 12.73 10.63
CA GLN A 148 12.72 11.29 10.88
C GLN A 148 12.66 10.95 12.38
N VAL A 149 11.95 9.87 12.73
CA VAL A 149 11.78 9.38 14.12
C VAL A 149 12.42 8.02 14.37
N GLY A 150 12.93 7.35 13.33
CA GLY A 150 13.47 5.99 13.42
C GLY A 150 12.46 4.90 13.05
N LEU A 151 11.52 5.20 12.15
CA LEU A 151 10.59 4.19 11.63
C LEU A 151 11.33 3.06 10.91
N LEU A 152 12.46 3.32 10.24
CA LEU A 152 13.22 2.26 9.59
C LEU A 152 13.64 1.17 10.59
N GLU A 153 14.16 1.56 11.76
CA GLU A 153 14.62 0.63 12.81
C GLU A 153 13.43 -0.01 13.51
N MET A 154 12.36 0.77 13.73
CA MET A 154 11.18 0.31 14.47
C MET A 154 10.17 -0.47 13.62
N LYS A 155 10.25 -0.48 12.28
CA LYS A 155 9.23 -1.06 11.38
C LYS A 155 8.93 -2.53 11.66
N SER A 156 9.88 -3.29 12.20
CA SER A 156 9.70 -4.70 12.56
C SER A 156 8.58 -4.89 13.59
N LEU A 157 8.36 -3.92 14.49
CA LEU A 157 7.33 -3.93 15.52
C LEU A 157 5.91 -4.02 14.92
N PRO A 158 5.44 -3.05 14.10
CA PRO A 158 4.15 -3.15 13.44
C PRO A 158 4.13 -4.24 12.36
N ASN A 159 5.21 -4.44 11.58
CA ASN A 159 5.24 -5.45 10.52
C ASN A 159 5.07 -6.89 11.06
N SER A 160 5.61 -7.20 12.24
CA SER A 160 5.48 -8.55 12.83
C SER A 160 4.15 -8.75 13.55
N THR A 161 3.46 -7.67 13.92
CA THR A 161 2.27 -7.73 14.76
C THR A 161 0.99 -7.28 14.04
N ASN A 162 1.11 -6.78 12.81
CA ASN A 162 0.05 -6.08 12.09
C ASN A 162 -0.51 -4.89 12.89
N GLY A 163 0.39 -4.18 13.56
CA GLY A 163 0.12 -2.85 14.13
C GLY A 163 0.20 -1.79 13.05
N VAL A 164 -0.27 -0.58 13.36
CA VAL A 164 -0.35 0.51 12.36
C VAL A 164 0.89 1.40 12.39
N ILE A 165 1.22 2.01 11.25
CA ILE A 165 2.11 3.17 11.17
C ILE A 165 1.33 4.39 10.69
N VAL A 166 1.39 5.48 11.45
CA VAL A 166 0.90 6.80 11.02
C VAL A 166 2.08 7.77 11.04
N LEU A 167 2.46 8.27 9.87
CA LEU A 167 3.52 9.26 9.70
C LEU A 167 2.91 10.65 9.48
N SER A 168 3.23 11.60 10.36
CA SER A 168 2.75 12.98 10.26
C SER A 168 3.78 14.00 10.72
N ASP A 169 3.74 15.19 10.13
CA ASP A 169 4.59 16.33 10.46
C ASP A 169 4.42 16.80 11.92
N SER A 170 3.24 16.55 12.52
CA SER A 170 2.92 16.91 13.90
C SER A 170 1.61 16.24 14.35
N PHE A 171 1.50 15.93 15.65
CA PHE A 171 0.26 15.49 16.28
C PHE A 171 -0.86 16.55 16.27
N ALA A 172 -0.54 17.81 15.98
CA ALA A 172 -1.54 18.85 15.84
C ALA A 172 -2.32 18.79 14.52
N THR A 173 -1.77 18.09 13.51
CA THR A 173 -2.34 18.03 12.15
C THR A 173 -3.67 17.28 12.10
N SER A 174 -4.52 17.66 11.13
CA SER A 174 -5.76 16.92 10.83
C SER A 174 -5.47 15.48 10.41
N ILE A 175 -4.39 15.25 9.67
CA ILE A 175 -3.91 13.92 9.24
C ILE A 175 -3.77 12.99 10.44
N PHE A 176 -3.01 13.39 11.47
CA PHE A 176 -2.84 12.58 12.66
C PHE A 176 -4.16 12.39 13.42
N LYS A 177 -4.85 13.49 13.74
CA LYS A 177 -6.08 13.44 14.56
C LYS A 177 -7.15 12.55 13.93
N GLN A 178 -7.41 12.73 12.64
CA GLN A 178 -8.40 11.95 11.90
C GLN A 178 -7.94 10.48 11.74
N SER A 179 -6.66 10.23 11.44
CA SER A 179 -6.14 8.85 11.35
C SER A 179 -6.27 8.13 12.68
N PHE A 180 -5.89 8.79 13.78
CA PHE A 180 -5.98 8.21 15.12
C PHE A 180 -7.43 7.91 15.54
N LEU A 181 -8.36 8.82 15.26
CA LEU A 181 -9.79 8.60 15.53
C LEU A 181 -10.39 7.48 14.67
N ARG A 182 -9.85 7.24 13.49
CA ARG A 182 -10.26 6.16 12.58
C ARG A 182 -9.62 4.81 12.91
N LEU A 183 -8.75 4.74 13.91
CA LEU A 183 -8.24 3.47 14.41
C LEU A 183 -9.44 2.62 14.87
N HIS A 184 -9.83 1.67 14.02
CA HIS A 184 -11.16 1.05 14.08
C HIS A 184 -11.46 0.36 15.40
N LEU A 185 -12.70 0.48 15.88
CA LEU A 185 -13.23 -0.39 16.95
C LEU A 185 -13.57 -1.81 16.45
N GLN A 186 -13.68 -1.99 15.13
CA GLN A 186 -13.89 -3.30 14.50
C GLN A 186 -12.54 -3.99 14.27
N MET A 187 -12.03 -4.62 15.32
CA MET A 187 -10.77 -5.36 15.29
C MET A 187 -10.98 -6.81 15.70
N GLY A 188 -10.13 -7.66 15.16
CA GLY A 188 -9.83 -8.98 15.68
C GLY A 188 -8.44 -8.99 16.30
N PHE A 189 -8.25 -9.83 17.32
CA PHE A 189 -6.99 -9.93 18.04
C PHE A 189 -6.51 -11.38 18.11
N ASN A 190 -5.19 -11.52 18.28
CA ASN A 190 -4.48 -12.79 18.45
C ASN A 190 -4.90 -13.84 17.41
N ALA A 191 -4.98 -13.42 16.14
CA ALA A 191 -5.48 -14.25 15.07
C ALA A 191 -4.47 -15.34 14.68
N THR A 192 -4.97 -16.53 14.38
CA THR A 192 -4.23 -17.58 13.69
C THR A 192 -4.83 -17.77 12.31
N PHE A 193 -4.01 -17.61 11.29
CA PHE A 193 -4.37 -17.77 9.89
C PHE A 193 -3.79 -19.09 9.36
N ASN A 194 -4.65 -20.05 9.01
CA ASN A 194 -4.28 -21.37 8.52
C ASN A 194 -4.69 -21.54 7.06
N VAL A 195 -3.81 -22.15 6.26
CA VAL A 195 -4.10 -22.47 4.86
C VAL A 195 -3.99 -23.98 4.66
N GLN A 196 -5.05 -24.56 4.11
CA GLN A 196 -5.10 -25.97 3.73
C GLN A 196 -5.34 -26.09 2.24
N THR A 197 -4.68 -27.05 1.61
CA THR A 197 -4.73 -27.25 0.17
C THR A 197 -4.92 -28.72 -0.19
N THR A 198 -5.33 -29.00 -1.43
CA THR A 198 -5.24 -30.36 -1.98
C THR A 198 -3.77 -30.77 -2.16
N LYS A 199 -3.52 -32.05 -2.39
CA LYS A 199 -2.16 -32.63 -2.36
C LYS A 199 -1.25 -32.05 -3.43
N GLU A 200 -1.85 -31.67 -4.55
CA GLU A 200 -1.22 -31.16 -5.78
C GLU A 200 -0.88 -29.67 -5.71
N LEU A 201 -1.27 -28.98 -4.63
CA LEU A 201 -1.00 -27.57 -4.41
C LEU A 201 -0.33 -27.40 -3.05
N LYS A 202 0.86 -26.80 -3.02
CA LYS A 202 1.58 -26.51 -1.78
C LYS A 202 1.68 -25.02 -1.55
N VAL A 203 1.83 -24.65 -0.29
CA VAL A 203 1.99 -23.29 0.21
C VAL A 203 3.48 -22.96 0.22
N SER A 204 3.87 -21.97 -0.56
CA SER A 204 5.25 -21.46 -0.62
C SER A 204 5.54 -20.44 0.46
N GLY A 205 4.52 -19.66 0.86
CA GLY A 205 4.63 -18.74 1.98
C GLY A 205 3.65 -17.56 1.89
N LEU A 206 3.88 -16.55 2.73
CA LEU A 206 3.05 -15.37 2.88
C LEU A 206 3.90 -14.10 2.86
N ILE A 207 3.43 -13.05 2.17
CA ILE A 207 3.96 -11.68 2.29
C ILE A 207 2.84 -10.75 2.78
N GLY A 208 3.10 -10.12 3.92
CA GLY A 208 2.18 -9.28 4.68
C GLY A 208 2.64 -9.20 6.14
N HIS A 209 1.87 -8.52 6.97
CA HIS A 209 2.21 -8.33 8.38
C HIS A 209 1.79 -9.52 9.23
N ALA A 210 2.73 -10.42 9.52
CA ALA A 210 2.48 -11.63 10.28
C ALA A 210 3.80 -12.23 10.80
N ILE A 211 3.69 -13.25 11.65
CA ILE A 211 4.81 -14.15 11.97
C ILE A 211 4.44 -15.60 11.65
N SER A 212 5.45 -16.43 11.39
CA SER A 212 5.26 -17.87 11.20
C SER A 212 4.78 -18.53 12.49
N ALA A 213 3.74 -19.37 12.40
CA ALA A 213 3.34 -20.24 13.50
C ALA A 213 4.05 -21.61 13.47
N GLY A 214 5.01 -21.81 12.56
CA GLY A 214 5.84 -23.03 12.49
C GLY A 214 5.08 -24.32 12.20
N LYS A 215 3.86 -24.26 11.65
CA LYS A 215 3.03 -25.44 11.38
C LYS A 215 3.55 -26.19 10.16
N LYS A 216 4.29 -27.27 10.43
CA LYS A 216 4.62 -28.28 9.43
C LYS A 216 3.38 -29.09 9.08
N SER A 217 3.07 -29.17 7.80
CA SER A 217 1.93 -29.94 7.30
C SER A 217 2.22 -30.45 5.89
N PRO A 218 1.46 -31.44 5.38
CA PRO A 218 1.57 -31.86 3.99
C PRO A 218 1.24 -30.76 2.98
N CYS A 219 0.70 -29.61 3.41
CA CYS A 219 0.41 -28.48 2.54
C CYS A 219 1.64 -27.59 2.33
N VAL A 220 2.73 -27.75 3.10
CA VAL A 220 3.93 -26.89 2.98
C VAL A 220 4.77 -27.32 1.79
N GLY A 221 5.19 -26.34 0.98
CA GLY A 221 6.03 -26.53 -0.21
C GLY A 221 7.53 -26.46 0.07
N GLU A 222 8.32 -26.81 -0.94
CA GLU A 222 9.78 -26.66 -0.92
C GLU A 222 10.21 -25.24 -1.32
N MET A 223 9.52 -24.64 -2.30
CA MET A 223 9.78 -23.27 -2.72
C MET A 223 9.33 -22.28 -1.65
N GLU A 224 10.25 -21.45 -1.16
CA GLU A 224 9.97 -20.45 -0.14
C GLU A 224 9.80 -19.04 -0.72
N ILE A 225 8.68 -18.40 -0.41
CA ILE A 225 8.39 -17.01 -0.78
C ILE A 225 7.86 -16.26 0.44
N GLY A 226 8.58 -15.22 0.87
CA GLY A 226 8.21 -14.44 2.06
C GLY A 226 8.38 -15.25 3.34
N ILE A 227 7.38 -15.21 4.22
CA ILE A 227 7.32 -15.98 5.46
C ILE A 227 6.86 -17.40 5.13
N GLY A 228 7.80 -18.26 4.72
CA GLY A 228 7.53 -19.63 4.27
C GLY A 228 7.70 -20.71 5.34
N GLN A 229 7.96 -21.94 4.87
CA GLN A 229 8.21 -23.12 5.71
C GLN A 229 7.09 -23.46 6.72
N THR A 230 5.88 -22.95 6.48
CA THR A 230 4.70 -23.10 7.32
C THR A 230 3.43 -23.05 6.48
N SER A 231 2.34 -23.57 7.03
CA SER A 231 0.97 -23.43 6.49
C SER A 231 0.06 -22.64 7.46
N ALA A 232 0.68 -21.98 8.43
CA ALA A 232 0.00 -21.21 9.46
C ALA A 232 0.84 -20.00 9.90
N TRP A 233 0.16 -18.89 10.13
CA TRP A 233 0.73 -17.64 10.61
C TRP A 233 -0.08 -17.09 11.77
N LYS A 234 0.58 -16.29 12.61
CA LYS A 234 -0.05 -15.51 13.66
C LYS A 234 -0.09 -14.04 13.23
N ILE A 235 -1.22 -13.39 13.47
CA ILE A 235 -1.47 -11.98 13.17
C ILE A 235 -2.11 -11.35 14.41
N ASN A 236 -1.39 -10.47 15.11
CA ASN A 236 -1.77 -10.07 16.47
C ASN A 236 -2.99 -9.15 16.50
N VAL A 237 -3.14 -8.29 15.50
CA VAL A 237 -4.35 -7.50 15.26
C VAL A 237 -4.78 -7.73 13.82
N ILE A 238 -6.07 -7.84 13.55
CA ILE A 238 -6.63 -7.86 12.20
C ILE A 238 -7.76 -6.85 12.11
N THR A 239 -7.90 -6.23 10.96
CA THR A 239 -9.02 -5.33 10.64
C THR A 239 -9.71 -5.84 9.37
N PRO A 240 -10.92 -5.34 9.04
CA PRO A 240 -11.56 -5.66 7.77
C PRO A 240 -10.71 -5.30 6.53
N ARG A 241 -9.67 -4.46 6.66
CA ARG A 241 -8.76 -4.08 5.58
C ARG A 241 -7.50 -4.94 5.48
N THR A 242 -7.19 -5.73 6.51
CA THR A 242 -5.96 -6.53 6.54
C THR A 242 -5.92 -7.51 5.37
N SER A 243 -4.95 -7.31 4.45
CA SER A 243 -4.79 -8.11 3.24
C SER A 243 -3.37 -8.68 3.12
N THR A 244 -3.26 -10.00 3.01
CA THR A 244 -1.97 -10.72 2.89
C THR A 244 -1.85 -11.46 1.55
N GLY A 245 -0.66 -11.52 0.96
CA GLY A 245 -0.40 -12.29 -0.25
C GLY A 245 0.06 -13.70 0.11
N VAL A 246 -0.68 -14.73 -0.32
CA VAL A 246 -0.32 -16.14 -0.11
C VAL A 246 0.13 -16.74 -1.44
N TYR A 247 1.32 -17.33 -1.44
CA TYR A 247 1.96 -17.87 -2.63
C TYR A 247 1.90 -19.40 -2.60
N PHE A 248 1.65 -19.98 -3.77
CA PHE A 248 1.47 -21.41 -3.92
C PHE A 248 2.36 -21.95 -5.05
N GLU A 249 2.72 -23.22 -4.94
CA GLU A 249 3.35 -23.98 -6.00
C GLU A 249 2.49 -25.20 -6.35
N VAL A 250 2.38 -25.49 -7.64
CA VAL A 250 1.72 -26.70 -8.13
C VAL A 250 2.73 -27.84 -8.12
N VAL A 251 2.43 -28.91 -7.41
CA VAL A 251 3.28 -30.10 -7.30
C VAL A 251 2.55 -31.27 -7.95
N THR A 252 3.03 -31.72 -9.09
CA THR A 252 2.59 -32.98 -9.70
C THR A 252 3.36 -34.14 -9.08
N PRO A 253 2.70 -35.16 -8.51
CA PRO A 253 3.37 -36.39 -8.09
C PRO A 253 4.20 -36.97 -9.24
N ALA A 254 5.44 -37.38 -8.96
CA ALA A 254 6.37 -37.86 -9.98
C ALA A 254 5.72 -38.95 -10.85
N GLY A 255 5.58 -38.68 -12.15
CA GLY A 255 5.11 -39.65 -13.15
C GLY A 255 3.59 -39.81 -13.30
N GLN A 256 2.74 -39.02 -12.61
CA GLN A 256 1.28 -39.06 -12.82
C GLN A 256 0.75 -37.74 -13.39
N PRO A 257 0.13 -37.74 -14.59
CA PRO A 257 -0.57 -36.57 -15.10
C PRO A 257 -1.79 -36.25 -14.21
N LEU A 258 -2.09 -34.96 -14.06
CA LEU A 258 -3.28 -34.52 -13.33
C LEU A 258 -4.52 -35.09 -14.00
N GLN A 259 -5.44 -35.67 -13.22
CA GLN A 259 -6.66 -36.21 -13.81
C GLN A 259 -7.47 -35.09 -14.48
N PRO A 260 -8.03 -35.33 -15.68
CA PRO A 260 -8.92 -34.37 -16.34
C PRO A 260 -10.07 -33.98 -15.41
N GLY A 261 -10.32 -32.67 -15.28
CA GLY A 261 -11.36 -32.14 -14.38
C GLY A 261 -10.97 -32.08 -12.90
N SER A 262 -9.72 -32.40 -12.55
CA SER A 262 -9.21 -32.19 -11.19
C SER A 262 -9.25 -30.71 -10.79
N ARG A 263 -9.53 -30.47 -9.51
CA ARG A 263 -9.62 -29.13 -8.92
C ARG A 263 -8.68 -29.00 -7.75
N GLY A 264 -7.92 -27.92 -7.72
CA GLY A 264 -7.23 -27.45 -6.53
C GLY A 264 -8.24 -26.80 -5.60
N LEU A 265 -8.29 -27.26 -4.35
CA LEU A 265 -9.03 -26.60 -3.29
C LEU A 265 -8.06 -25.85 -2.39
N ILE A 266 -8.43 -24.64 -1.99
CA ILE A 266 -7.72 -23.86 -0.99
C ILE A 266 -8.74 -23.47 0.06
N GLN A 267 -8.46 -23.78 1.32
CA GLN A 267 -9.25 -23.35 2.46
C GLN A 267 -8.42 -22.45 3.37
N PHE A 268 -8.90 -21.23 3.55
CA PHE A 268 -8.39 -20.24 4.47
C PHE A 268 -9.21 -20.31 5.75
N VAL A 269 -8.54 -20.48 6.89
CA VAL A 269 -9.17 -20.58 8.21
C VAL A 269 -8.52 -19.56 9.14
N THR A 270 -9.29 -18.52 9.51
CA THR A 270 -8.83 -17.47 10.42
C THR A 270 -9.58 -17.60 11.74
N HIS A 271 -8.88 -17.99 12.80
CA HIS A 271 -9.40 -18.00 14.16
C HIS A 271 -8.91 -16.75 14.90
N TYR A 272 -9.79 -15.97 15.52
CA TYR A 272 -9.42 -14.72 16.18
C TYR A 272 -10.39 -14.34 17.30
N GLN A 273 -9.93 -13.50 18.22
CA GLN A 273 -10.78 -12.88 19.23
C GLN A 273 -11.40 -11.60 18.66
N HIS A 274 -12.71 -11.56 18.52
CA HIS A 274 -13.41 -10.34 18.10
C HIS A 274 -13.40 -9.30 19.23
N ALA A 275 -13.48 -8.01 18.89
CA ALA A 275 -13.55 -6.90 19.86
C ALA A 275 -14.66 -7.04 20.92
N SER A 276 -15.71 -7.83 20.65
CA SER A 276 -16.75 -8.16 21.64
C SER A 276 -16.33 -9.20 22.69
N GLY A 277 -15.09 -9.69 22.65
CA GLY A 277 -14.56 -10.74 23.53
C GLY A 277 -14.81 -12.18 23.07
N PHE A 278 -15.67 -12.41 22.07
CA PHE A 278 -15.96 -13.75 21.57
C PHE A 278 -14.87 -14.24 20.60
N GLN A 279 -14.53 -15.53 20.70
CA GLN A 279 -13.72 -16.20 19.69
C GLN A 279 -14.56 -16.44 18.43
N ARG A 280 -13.98 -16.17 17.27
CA ARG A 280 -14.61 -16.35 15.96
C ARG A 280 -13.72 -17.19 15.07
N LEU A 281 -14.37 -17.95 14.21
CA LEU A 281 -13.75 -18.72 13.14
C LEU A 281 -14.32 -18.24 11.82
N HIS A 282 -13.46 -17.71 10.94
CA HIS A 282 -13.82 -17.37 9.58
C HIS A 282 -13.19 -18.39 8.63
N VAL A 283 -14.01 -18.98 7.75
CA VAL A 283 -13.58 -20.02 6.82
C VAL A 283 -13.98 -19.63 5.40
N THR A 284 -12.99 -19.54 4.51
CA THR A 284 -13.20 -19.30 3.08
C THR A 284 -12.62 -20.46 2.30
N THR A 285 -13.46 -21.16 1.53
CA THR A 285 -13.02 -22.26 0.65
C THR A 285 -13.19 -21.86 -0.80
N ILE A 286 -12.12 -21.94 -1.58
CA ILE A 286 -12.13 -21.69 -3.02
C ILE A 286 -11.68 -22.93 -3.79
N ALA A 287 -12.17 -23.06 -5.01
CA ALA A 287 -11.80 -24.12 -5.94
C ALA A 287 -11.34 -23.51 -7.27
N ARG A 288 -10.28 -24.06 -7.85
CA ARG A 288 -9.81 -23.71 -9.20
C ARG A 288 -9.51 -24.99 -9.98
N ASN A 289 -9.84 -25.01 -11.26
CA ASN A 289 -9.54 -26.16 -12.12
C ASN A 289 -8.04 -26.20 -12.39
N PHE A 290 -7.44 -27.39 -12.32
CA PHE A 290 -6.12 -27.58 -12.89
C PHE A 290 -6.20 -27.59 -14.41
N ALA A 291 -5.11 -27.19 -15.05
CA ALA A 291 -4.97 -27.19 -16.49
C ALA A 291 -3.57 -27.68 -16.87
N GLU A 292 -3.47 -28.38 -17.99
CA GLU A 292 -2.19 -28.81 -18.55
C GLU A 292 -1.37 -27.60 -19.00
N ALA A 293 -0.04 -27.76 -19.00
CA ALA A 293 0.87 -26.74 -19.46
C ALA A 293 0.55 -26.36 -20.93
N GLY A 294 0.33 -25.07 -21.18
CA GLY A 294 -0.02 -24.57 -22.52
C GLY A 294 -1.53 -24.50 -22.79
N SER A 295 -2.39 -24.94 -21.88
CA SER A 295 -3.84 -24.75 -22.02
C SER A 295 -4.19 -23.25 -22.17
N PRO A 296 -4.98 -22.86 -23.19
CA PRO A 296 -5.45 -21.48 -23.36
C PRO A 296 -6.22 -20.95 -22.15
N SER A 297 -6.85 -21.84 -21.37
CA SER A 297 -7.58 -21.47 -20.15
C SER A 297 -6.69 -20.80 -19.10
N ILE A 298 -5.38 -21.10 -19.08
CA ILE A 298 -4.43 -20.49 -18.14
C ILE A 298 -4.30 -19.01 -18.45
N ALA A 299 -4.01 -18.65 -19.70
CA ALA A 299 -3.89 -17.26 -20.14
C ALA A 299 -5.22 -16.50 -20.01
N ALA A 300 -6.33 -17.16 -20.33
CA ALA A 300 -7.67 -16.58 -20.17
C ALA A 300 -8.05 -16.31 -18.71
N SER A 301 -7.42 -17.00 -17.75
CA SER A 301 -7.66 -16.83 -16.31
C SER A 301 -6.67 -15.90 -15.60
N PHE A 302 -5.74 -15.29 -16.34
CA PHE A 302 -4.74 -14.40 -15.76
C PHE A 302 -5.38 -13.09 -15.31
N ASP A 303 -5.26 -12.81 -14.02
CA ASP A 303 -5.63 -11.54 -13.42
C ASP A 303 -4.37 -10.67 -13.30
N GLN A 304 -4.19 -9.76 -14.25
CA GLN A 304 -3.04 -8.86 -14.28
C GLN A 304 -2.97 -7.89 -13.10
N GLU A 305 -4.11 -7.47 -12.55
CA GLU A 305 -4.16 -6.52 -11.44
C GLU A 305 -3.65 -7.17 -10.16
N THR A 306 -4.20 -8.33 -9.83
CA THR A 306 -3.73 -9.13 -8.68
C THR A 306 -2.29 -9.57 -8.87
N ALA A 307 -1.89 -9.97 -10.09
CA ALA A 307 -0.52 -10.40 -10.37
C ALA A 307 0.50 -9.27 -10.14
N VAL A 308 0.18 -8.03 -10.53
CA VAL A 308 1.02 -6.85 -10.28
C VAL A 308 1.23 -6.63 -8.79
N VAL A 309 0.16 -6.68 -8.00
CA VAL A 309 0.23 -6.45 -6.55
C VAL A 309 1.05 -7.56 -5.87
N LEU A 310 0.83 -8.82 -6.22
CA LEU A 310 1.62 -9.94 -5.69
C LEU A 310 3.10 -9.85 -6.08
N MET A 311 3.40 -9.39 -7.29
CA MET A 311 4.77 -9.16 -7.76
C MET A 311 5.43 -7.96 -7.07
N ALA A 312 4.67 -6.89 -6.82
CA ALA A 312 5.14 -5.73 -6.07
C ALA A 312 5.51 -6.11 -4.63
N ARG A 313 4.69 -6.95 -3.98
CA ARG A 313 4.99 -7.50 -2.65
C ARG A 313 6.27 -8.34 -2.62
N ILE A 314 6.50 -9.19 -3.63
CA ILE A 314 7.78 -9.91 -3.76
C ILE A 314 8.95 -8.95 -3.98
N ALA A 315 8.78 -7.95 -4.85
CA ALA A 315 9.84 -6.98 -5.16
C ALA A 315 10.23 -6.17 -3.92
N VAL A 316 9.25 -5.68 -3.16
CA VAL A 316 9.48 -4.96 -1.90
C VAL A 316 10.12 -5.86 -0.85
N PHE A 317 9.65 -7.09 -0.70
CA PHE A 317 10.27 -8.07 0.21
C PHE A 317 11.73 -8.34 -0.16
N LYS A 318 12.04 -8.48 -1.45
CA LYS A 318 13.43 -8.60 -1.93
C LYS A 318 14.25 -7.35 -1.66
N ALA A 319 13.68 -6.16 -1.84
CA ALA A 319 14.35 -4.87 -1.62
C ALA A 319 14.64 -4.54 -0.13
N GLU A 320 14.24 -5.41 0.81
CA GLU A 320 14.67 -5.37 2.21
C GLU A 320 16.04 -6.05 2.42
N ILE A 321 16.40 -6.97 1.53
CA ILE A 321 17.61 -7.81 1.64
C ILE A 321 18.62 -7.45 0.55
N ASP A 322 18.14 -7.39 -0.69
CA ASP A 322 18.91 -7.18 -1.91
C ASP A 322 19.00 -5.68 -2.25
N ASN A 323 20.03 -5.30 -3.01
CA ASN A 323 20.18 -3.94 -3.52
C ASN A 323 19.13 -3.62 -4.59
N SER A 324 18.60 -2.38 -4.60
CA SER A 324 17.55 -1.96 -5.54
C SER A 324 17.84 -2.29 -7.02
N PRO A 325 19.05 -2.07 -7.58
CA PRO A 325 19.33 -2.40 -8.99
C PRO A 325 19.11 -3.88 -9.35
N ASP A 326 19.38 -4.79 -8.43
CA ASP A 326 19.25 -6.23 -8.68
C ASP A 326 17.78 -6.66 -8.63
N VAL A 327 16.99 -6.08 -7.73
CA VAL A 327 15.53 -6.26 -7.68
C VAL A 327 14.87 -5.76 -8.97
N LEU A 328 15.31 -4.61 -9.50
CA LEU A 328 14.79 -4.07 -10.77
C LEU A 328 15.14 -4.97 -11.95
N ARG A 329 16.38 -5.46 -12.03
CA ARG A 329 16.78 -6.44 -13.07
C ARG A 329 15.99 -7.74 -12.97
N TRP A 330 15.71 -8.21 -11.76
CA TRP A 330 14.87 -9.37 -11.54
C TRP A 330 13.44 -9.11 -12.04
N LEU A 331 12.85 -7.96 -11.72
CA LEU A 331 11.51 -7.57 -12.14
C LEU A 331 11.41 -7.49 -13.67
N ASP A 332 12.38 -6.83 -14.32
CA ASP A 332 12.45 -6.72 -15.78
C ASP A 332 12.58 -8.11 -16.43
N ARG A 333 13.40 -9.01 -15.87
CA ARG A 333 13.51 -10.40 -16.34
C ARG A 333 12.21 -11.17 -16.22
N MET A 334 11.44 -10.98 -15.14
CA MET A 334 10.13 -11.64 -14.97
C MET A 334 9.12 -11.13 -16.00
N LEU A 335 9.09 -9.82 -16.24
CA LEU A 335 8.23 -9.21 -17.28
C LEU A 335 8.58 -9.72 -18.68
N ILE A 336 9.87 -9.78 -19.03
CA ILE A 336 10.33 -10.30 -20.33
C ILE A 336 9.88 -11.75 -20.51
N ARG A 337 10.07 -12.61 -19.50
CA ARG A 337 9.65 -14.02 -19.55
C ARG A 337 8.14 -14.18 -19.71
N LEU A 338 7.35 -13.33 -19.05
CA LEU A 338 5.90 -13.31 -19.21
C LEU A 338 5.53 -12.98 -20.66
N CYS A 339 6.12 -11.93 -21.21
CA CYS A 339 5.86 -11.50 -22.59
C CYS A 339 6.32 -12.54 -23.62
N GLN A 340 7.49 -13.14 -23.45
CA GLN A 340 7.99 -14.24 -24.31
C GLN A 340 7.02 -15.42 -24.34
N LYS A 341 6.33 -15.69 -23.23
CA LYS A 341 5.44 -16.86 -23.11
C LYS A 341 4.01 -16.61 -23.56
N PHE A 342 3.49 -15.40 -23.38
CA PHE A 342 2.06 -15.11 -23.57
C PHE A 342 1.75 -14.03 -24.62
N ALA A 343 2.77 -13.36 -25.19
CA ALA A 343 2.56 -12.45 -26.31
C ALA A 343 2.55 -13.19 -27.65
N ASP A 344 1.76 -12.68 -28.58
CA ASP A 344 1.83 -13.09 -29.97
C ASP A 344 2.86 -12.22 -30.70
N TYR A 345 3.79 -12.85 -31.41
CA TYR A 345 4.74 -12.16 -32.27
C TYR A 345 5.26 -13.08 -33.37
N ARG A 346 5.67 -12.47 -34.48
CA ARG A 346 6.42 -13.13 -35.55
C ARG A 346 7.91 -12.86 -35.35
N LYS A 347 8.74 -13.89 -35.53
CA LYS A 347 10.20 -13.74 -35.57
C LYS A 347 10.56 -12.74 -36.68
N GLU A 348 11.52 -11.85 -36.42
CA GLU A 348 11.98 -10.80 -37.33
C GLU A 348 11.01 -9.63 -37.65
N ASP A 349 9.80 -9.58 -37.08
CA ASP A 349 8.88 -8.42 -37.24
C ASP A 349 8.60 -7.75 -35.89
N PRO A 350 9.27 -6.63 -35.54
CA PRO A 350 9.05 -5.84 -34.33
C PRO A 350 7.60 -5.38 -34.12
N THR A 351 6.86 -5.11 -35.20
CA THR A 351 5.52 -4.50 -35.15
C THR A 351 4.40 -5.50 -34.82
N SER A 352 4.67 -6.78 -35.03
CA SER A 352 3.74 -7.90 -34.78
C SER A 352 3.44 -8.17 -33.30
N PHE A 353 4.20 -7.58 -32.37
CA PHE A 353 4.01 -7.86 -30.93
C PHE A 353 2.63 -7.40 -30.46
N ARG A 354 1.86 -8.34 -29.91
CA ARG A 354 0.53 -8.11 -29.34
C ARG A 354 0.37 -8.89 -28.04
N LEU A 355 -0.27 -8.25 -27.06
CA LEU A 355 -0.75 -8.87 -25.85
C LEU A 355 -2.27 -8.89 -25.89
N THR A 356 -2.87 -9.93 -25.32
CA THR A 356 -4.32 -10.01 -25.13
C THR A 356 -4.76 -9.05 -24.01
N ASP A 357 -6.06 -8.75 -23.94
CA ASP A 357 -6.61 -7.78 -22.98
C ASP A 357 -6.28 -8.11 -21.52
N ASN A 358 -6.18 -9.41 -21.18
CA ASN A 358 -5.80 -9.88 -19.85
C ASN A 358 -4.35 -9.57 -19.47
N PHE A 359 -3.49 -9.21 -20.43
CA PHE A 359 -2.07 -8.91 -20.20
C PHE A 359 -1.68 -7.49 -20.64
N SER A 360 -2.57 -6.76 -21.32
CA SER A 360 -2.19 -5.53 -22.04
C SER A 360 -1.70 -4.41 -21.12
N ILE A 361 -2.22 -4.30 -19.89
CA ILE A 361 -1.83 -3.26 -18.92
C ILE A 361 -0.75 -3.73 -17.96
N TYR A 362 -0.45 -5.03 -17.88
CA TYR A 362 0.60 -5.56 -17.01
C TYR A 362 1.98 -4.90 -17.23
N PRO A 363 2.48 -4.70 -18.48
CA PRO A 363 3.73 -3.97 -18.70
C PRO A 363 3.69 -2.52 -18.22
N GLN A 364 2.55 -1.84 -18.32
CA GLN A 364 2.38 -0.47 -17.85
C GLN A 364 2.48 -0.41 -16.32
N PHE A 365 1.84 -1.34 -15.61
CA PHE A 365 1.99 -1.43 -14.16
C PHE A 365 3.42 -1.74 -13.73
N MET A 366 4.11 -2.65 -14.43
CA MET A 366 5.53 -2.94 -14.15
C MET A 366 6.42 -1.71 -14.38
N PHE A 367 6.12 -0.89 -15.38
CA PHE A 367 6.80 0.38 -15.63
C PHE A 367 6.61 1.39 -14.49
N HIS A 368 5.40 1.51 -13.95
CA HIS A 368 5.18 2.39 -12.81
C HIS A 368 5.78 1.83 -11.52
N LEU A 369 5.66 0.52 -11.27
CA LEU A 369 6.23 -0.16 -10.11
C LEU A 369 7.76 0.04 -10.01
N ARG A 370 8.50 -0.17 -11.11
CA ARG A 370 9.97 -0.02 -11.14
C ARG A 370 10.46 1.41 -10.89
N ARG A 371 9.60 2.42 -11.08
CA ARG A 371 9.88 3.84 -10.83
C ARG A 371 9.24 4.36 -9.54
N SER A 372 8.43 3.54 -8.88
CA SER A 372 7.74 3.91 -7.66
C SER A 372 8.71 4.07 -6.48
N GLN A 373 8.29 4.83 -5.48
CA GLN A 373 9.00 5.04 -4.22
C GLN A 373 9.20 3.75 -3.39
N PHE A 374 8.54 2.65 -3.78
CA PHE A 374 8.76 1.35 -3.15
C PHE A 374 10.15 0.76 -3.48
N LEU A 375 10.63 0.99 -4.71
CA LEU A 375 11.88 0.42 -5.24
C LEU A 375 12.95 1.49 -5.50
N GLN A 376 12.54 2.70 -5.90
CA GLN A 376 13.41 3.87 -6.07
C GLN A 376 13.31 4.77 -4.84
N VAL A 377 14.24 4.61 -3.91
CA VAL A 377 14.22 5.34 -2.63
C VAL A 377 14.84 6.74 -2.70
N PHE A 378 15.36 7.15 -3.87
CA PHE A 378 15.86 8.51 -4.06
C PHE A 378 14.75 9.55 -3.79
N ASN A 379 15.10 10.69 -3.19
CA ASN A 379 14.17 11.71 -2.69
C ASN A 379 13.18 11.26 -1.60
N ASN A 380 13.37 10.09 -0.99
CA ASN A 380 12.63 9.67 0.19
C ASN A 380 13.62 9.46 1.34
N SER A 381 13.18 9.75 2.56
CA SER A 381 13.90 9.35 3.76
C SER A 381 13.73 7.85 4.02
N PRO A 382 14.66 7.23 4.77
CA PRO A 382 14.51 5.87 5.28
C PRO A 382 13.16 5.59 5.96
N ASP A 383 12.67 6.54 6.76
CA ASP A 383 11.40 6.43 7.47
C ASP A 383 10.18 6.46 6.53
N GLU A 384 10.19 7.34 5.52
CA GLU A 384 9.13 7.37 4.49
C GLU A 384 9.10 6.08 3.68
N SER A 385 10.27 5.57 3.26
CA SER A 385 10.38 4.30 2.56
C SER A 385 9.82 3.14 3.39
N ALA A 386 10.13 3.09 4.69
CA ALA A 386 9.58 2.10 5.61
C ALA A 386 8.05 2.21 5.74
N PHE A 387 7.53 3.44 5.85
CA PHE A 387 6.10 3.72 5.90
C PHE A 387 5.37 3.27 4.62
N TYR A 388 5.84 3.66 3.44
CA TYR A 388 5.21 3.27 2.18
C TYR A 388 5.15 1.75 2.01
N ARG A 389 6.28 1.07 2.26
CA ARG A 389 6.36 -0.39 2.16
C ARG A 389 5.46 -1.11 3.17
N HIS A 390 5.31 -0.55 4.38
CA HIS A 390 4.39 -1.07 5.38
C HIS A 390 2.95 -1.05 4.86
N ILE A 391 2.50 0.08 4.32
CA ILE A 391 1.12 0.24 3.84
C ILE A 391 0.82 -0.65 2.62
N LEU A 392 1.74 -0.77 1.66
CA LEU A 392 1.58 -1.67 0.50
C LEU A 392 1.34 -3.14 0.90
N ASN A 393 1.95 -3.57 2.01
CA ASN A 393 1.82 -4.94 2.51
C ASN A 393 0.57 -5.18 3.35
N GLU A 394 -0.15 -4.12 3.74
CA GLU A 394 -1.42 -4.19 4.49
C GLU A 394 -2.65 -4.10 3.57
N GLU A 395 -2.55 -3.31 2.50
CA GLU A 395 -3.69 -2.87 1.68
C GLU A 395 -4.16 -3.89 0.64
N ASP A 396 -5.41 -3.74 0.19
CA ASP A 396 -6.03 -4.60 -0.80
C ASP A 396 -5.48 -4.39 -2.23
N VAL A 397 -6.00 -5.15 -3.21
CA VAL A 397 -5.56 -5.06 -4.61
C VAL A 397 -5.81 -3.65 -5.17
N ASN A 398 -7.00 -3.09 -4.96
CA ASN A 398 -7.39 -1.80 -5.54
C ASN A 398 -6.50 -0.67 -5.03
N ASN A 399 -6.30 -0.60 -3.71
CA ASN A 399 -5.47 0.41 -3.07
C ASN A 399 -4.00 0.24 -3.44
N SER A 400 -3.52 -0.99 -3.53
CA SER A 400 -2.16 -1.28 -4.00
C SER A 400 -1.94 -0.86 -5.45
N LEU A 401 -2.93 -1.04 -6.33
CA LEU A 401 -2.84 -0.55 -7.70
C LEU A 401 -2.75 0.97 -7.77
N ILE A 402 -3.54 1.70 -6.98
CA ILE A 402 -3.47 3.17 -6.91
C ILE A 402 -2.08 3.63 -6.42
N MET A 403 -1.50 2.92 -5.45
CA MET A 403 -0.14 3.21 -4.99
C MET A 403 0.92 2.98 -6.07
N ILE A 404 0.77 1.95 -6.89
CA ILE A 404 1.72 1.60 -7.96
C ILE A 404 1.57 2.55 -9.14
N GLN A 405 0.33 2.72 -9.62
CA GLN A 405 -0.04 3.61 -10.71
C GLN A 405 -1.15 4.55 -10.22
N PRO A 406 -0.78 5.78 -9.80
CA PRO A 406 -1.73 6.80 -9.38
C PRO A 406 -2.83 7.06 -10.41
N THR A 407 -4.01 7.42 -9.92
CA THR A 407 -5.15 7.78 -10.78
C THR A 407 -5.16 9.29 -11.02
N LEU A 408 -5.52 9.69 -12.23
CA LEU A 408 -5.60 11.09 -12.63
C LEU A 408 -6.95 11.36 -13.30
N MET A 409 -7.76 12.21 -12.70
CA MET A 409 -9.06 12.63 -13.23
C MET A 409 -8.97 14.06 -13.75
N SER A 410 -9.53 14.33 -14.92
CA SER A 410 -9.58 15.66 -15.52
C SER A 410 -11.00 16.23 -15.44
N TYR A 411 -11.07 17.52 -15.08
CA TYR A 411 -12.30 18.31 -14.97
C TYR A 411 -12.16 19.51 -15.91
N THR A 412 -13.14 19.67 -16.79
CA THR A 412 -13.22 20.76 -17.78
C THR A 412 -14.66 21.24 -17.87
N PHE A 413 -14.90 22.33 -18.60
CA PHE A 413 -16.26 22.82 -18.83
C PHE A 413 -17.05 21.93 -19.82
N ASP A 414 -16.38 21.42 -20.84
CA ASP A 414 -17.05 20.79 -21.98
C ASP A 414 -17.30 19.30 -21.79
N THR A 415 -16.55 18.66 -20.88
CA THR A 415 -16.64 17.22 -20.66
C THR A 415 -16.82 16.90 -19.18
N PRO A 416 -17.67 15.90 -18.86
CA PRO A 416 -17.80 15.44 -17.48
C PRO A 416 -16.46 14.86 -16.98
N PRO A 417 -16.26 14.79 -15.65
CA PRO A 417 -15.05 14.25 -15.06
C PRO A 417 -14.67 12.90 -15.65
N GLN A 418 -13.46 12.79 -16.17
CA GLN A 418 -13.00 11.56 -16.84
C GLN A 418 -11.55 11.21 -16.50
N PRO A 419 -11.22 9.91 -16.42
CA PRO A 419 -9.85 9.46 -16.26
C PRO A 419 -8.99 9.87 -17.45
N VAL A 420 -7.79 10.37 -17.17
CA VAL A 420 -6.77 10.71 -18.18
C VAL A 420 -5.48 9.96 -17.91
N LEU A 421 -4.60 9.91 -18.91
CA LEU A 421 -3.32 9.23 -18.77
C LEU A 421 -2.46 9.94 -17.71
N LEU A 422 -1.73 9.16 -16.91
CA LEU A 422 -0.75 9.66 -15.95
C LEU A 422 0.53 10.11 -16.69
N ASP A 423 0.38 11.16 -17.48
CA ASP A 423 1.34 11.61 -18.48
C ASP A 423 1.38 13.14 -18.55
N SER A 424 2.53 13.69 -18.96
CA SER A 424 2.71 15.13 -19.15
C SER A 424 1.72 15.76 -20.13
N VAL A 425 1.24 14.99 -21.11
CA VAL A 425 0.22 15.47 -22.08
C VAL A 425 -1.14 15.80 -21.44
N SER A 426 -1.41 15.27 -20.25
CA SER A 426 -2.65 15.55 -19.51
C SER A 426 -2.58 16.89 -18.76
N ILE A 427 -1.40 17.49 -18.62
CA ILE A 427 -1.27 18.83 -18.05
C ILE A 427 -1.57 19.87 -19.14
N LYS A 428 -2.70 20.54 -18.98
CA LYS A 428 -3.13 21.66 -19.83
C LYS A 428 -3.42 22.90 -19.00
N HIS A 429 -3.48 24.06 -19.64
CA HIS A 429 -3.67 25.34 -18.95
C HIS A 429 -5.11 25.55 -18.47
N ASP A 430 -6.09 24.93 -19.12
CA ASP A 430 -7.53 25.14 -18.96
C ASP A 430 -8.25 24.00 -18.21
N VAL A 431 -7.49 23.10 -17.57
CA VAL A 431 -8.03 21.92 -16.89
C VAL A 431 -7.76 21.95 -15.38
N ILE A 432 -8.62 21.30 -14.61
CA ILE A 432 -8.32 20.89 -13.23
C ILE A 432 -8.04 19.40 -13.24
N LEU A 433 -7.02 18.98 -12.49
CA LEU A 433 -6.68 17.57 -12.33
C LEU A 433 -6.80 17.16 -10.86
N LEU A 434 -7.42 16.02 -10.60
CA LEU A 434 -7.38 15.34 -9.30
C LEU A 434 -6.46 14.13 -9.41
N LEU A 435 -5.33 14.18 -8.73
CA LEU A 435 -4.35 13.10 -8.63
C LEU A 435 -4.53 12.38 -7.28
N ASP A 436 -4.80 11.08 -7.31
CA ASP A 436 -4.80 10.21 -6.14
C ASP A 436 -3.64 9.22 -6.22
N THR A 437 -2.69 9.36 -5.30
CA THR A 437 -1.49 8.49 -5.17
C THR A 437 -1.60 7.50 -4.02
N PHE A 438 -2.79 7.34 -3.45
CA PHE A 438 -3.03 6.73 -2.13
C PHE A 438 -2.52 7.55 -0.95
N PHE A 439 -1.26 7.99 -0.97
CA PHE A 439 -0.63 8.73 0.13
C PHE A 439 -0.91 10.23 0.09
N HIS A 440 -1.16 10.76 -1.11
CA HIS A 440 -1.48 12.16 -1.37
C HIS A 440 -2.70 12.24 -2.29
N ILE A 441 -3.62 13.14 -1.93
CA ILE A 441 -4.72 13.57 -2.80
C ILE A 441 -4.42 15.01 -3.19
N LEU A 442 -4.31 15.26 -4.48
CA LEU A 442 -3.83 16.52 -5.00
C LEU A 442 -4.77 17.09 -6.06
N ILE A 443 -5.18 18.34 -5.87
CA ILE A 443 -5.91 19.13 -6.87
C ILE A 443 -4.94 20.10 -7.53
N PHE A 444 -4.74 19.93 -8.84
CA PHE A 444 -3.90 20.78 -9.67
C PHE A 444 -4.76 21.66 -10.55
N HIS A 445 -4.51 22.97 -10.53
CA HIS A 445 -5.16 23.93 -11.41
C HIS A 445 -4.21 24.33 -12.54
N GLY A 446 -4.65 24.13 -13.78
CA GLY A 446 -3.97 24.68 -14.95
C GLY A 446 -3.84 26.20 -14.86
N GLU A 447 -2.85 26.75 -15.55
CA GLU A 447 -2.50 28.17 -15.47
C GLU A 447 -3.69 29.12 -15.66
N LEU A 448 -4.52 28.87 -16.68
CA LEU A 448 -5.67 29.71 -17.00
C LEU A 448 -6.75 29.61 -15.92
N VAL A 449 -7.04 28.39 -15.45
CA VAL A 449 -7.96 28.16 -14.33
C VAL A 449 -7.48 28.89 -13.07
N ALA A 450 -6.18 28.80 -12.78
CA ALA A 450 -5.58 29.47 -11.63
C ALA A 450 -5.66 31.00 -11.75
N GLN A 451 -5.48 31.56 -12.96
CA GLN A 451 -5.66 32.99 -13.23
C GLN A 451 -7.12 33.42 -13.00
N TRP A 452 -8.10 32.67 -13.52
CA TRP A 452 -9.52 32.96 -13.29
C TRP A 452 -9.89 32.88 -11.81
N ARG A 453 -9.40 31.86 -11.09
CA ARG A 453 -9.64 31.73 -9.65
C ARG A 453 -9.09 32.93 -8.86
N LYS A 454 -7.89 33.41 -9.23
CA LYS A 454 -7.25 34.59 -8.62
C LYS A 454 -7.96 35.90 -8.92
N GLN A 455 -8.56 36.02 -10.11
CA GLN A 455 -9.38 37.18 -10.50
C GLN A 455 -10.79 37.17 -9.88
N GLY A 456 -11.17 36.09 -9.17
CA GLY A 456 -12.41 36.02 -8.43
C GLY A 456 -13.65 35.78 -9.30
N TYR A 457 -13.49 35.20 -10.50
CA TYR A 457 -14.64 34.94 -11.40
C TYR A 457 -15.71 34.07 -10.73
N GLN A 458 -15.32 33.12 -9.89
CA GLN A 458 -16.24 32.23 -9.17
C GLN A 458 -17.20 32.95 -8.20
N GLU A 459 -16.93 34.22 -7.87
CA GLU A 459 -17.78 35.05 -7.00
C GLU A 459 -18.67 36.02 -7.80
N GLN A 460 -18.46 36.13 -9.12
CA GLN A 460 -19.19 37.05 -9.99
C GLN A 460 -20.50 36.44 -10.50
N GLU A 461 -21.53 37.26 -10.62
CA GLU A 461 -22.83 36.85 -11.17
C GLU A 461 -22.67 36.42 -12.64
N GLY A 462 -23.21 35.25 -13.00
CA GLY A 462 -23.10 34.67 -14.34
C GLY A 462 -22.00 33.61 -14.52
N TYR A 463 -21.07 33.47 -13.57
CA TYR A 463 -19.96 32.49 -13.61
C TYR A 463 -20.18 31.27 -12.69
N ASN A 464 -21.43 30.90 -12.43
CA ASN A 464 -21.78 29.78 -11.56
C ASN A 464 -21.16 28.44 -12.03
N ASN A 465 -21.02 28.26 -13.33
CA ASN A 465 -20.36 27.10 -13.93
C ASN A 465 -18.87 26.98 -13.53
N PHE A 466 -18.16 28.11 -13.42
CA PHE A 466 -16.76 28.11 -13.00
C PHE A 466 -16.64 27.81 -11.50
N LYS A 467 -17.56 28.32 -10.69
CA LYS A 467 -17.65 27.95 -9.28
C LYS A 467 -17.87 26.45 -9.10
N GLU A 468 -18.84 25.88 -9.82
CA GLU A 468 -19.11 24.44 -9.80
C GLU A 468 -17.88 23.63 -10.24
N LEU A 469 -17.18 24.04 -11.31
CA LEU A 469 -15.96 23.39 -11.79
C LEU A 469 -14.85 23.31 -10.71
N LEU A 470 -14.75 24.32 -9.83
CA LEU A 470 -13.81 24.33 -8.72
C LEU A 470 -14.25 23.45 -7.53
N GLU A 471 -15.55 23.30 -7.31
CA GLU A 471 -16.11 22.58 -6.15
C GLU A 471 -16.18 21.06 -6.37
N VAL A 472 -16.50 20.62 -7.58
CA VAL A 472 -16.59 19.18 -7.93
C VAL A 472 -15.34 18.37 -7.56
N PRO A 473 -14.10 18.75 -7.96
CA PRO A 473 -12.90 17.99 -7.60
C PRO A 473 -12.62 18.01 -6.09
N VAL A 474 -13.09 19.02 -5.36
CA VAL A 474 -12.98 19.07 -3.89
C VAL A 474 -13.93 18.06 -3.26
N ALA A 475 -15.17 17.96 -3.75
CA ALA A 475 -16.13 16.95 -3.30
C ALA A 475 -15.62 15.52 -3.55
N ASP A 476 -15.13 15.25 -4.76
CA ASP A 476 -14.57 13.94 -5.12
C ASP A 476 -13.34 13.61 -4.26
N ALA A 477 -12.49 14.60 -3.96
CA ALA A 477 -11.37 14.43 -3.04
C ALA A 477 -11.82 14.12 -1.59
N GLN A 478 -12.90 14.73 -1.10
CA GLN A 478 -13.44 14.43 0.23
C GLN A 478 -14.01 13.01 0.30
N ASP A 479 -14.68 12.53 -0.74
CA ASP A 479 -15.19 11.16 -0.79
C ASP A 479 -14.06 10.14 -0.71
N LEU A 480 -12.95 10.37 -1.43
CA LEU A 480 -11.75 9.53 -1.33
C LEU A 480 -11.14 9.56 0.08
N LEU A 481 -11.23 10.70 0.78
CA LEU A 481 -10.74 10.83 2.14
C LEU A 481 -11.56 10.02 3.14
N VAL A 482 -12.81 9.63 2.89
CA VAL A 482 -13.67 8.95 3.89
C VAL A 482 -13.16 7.55 4.24
N ASP A 483 -12.83 6.73 3.24
CA ASP A 483 -12.53 5.30 3.45
C ASP A 483 -11.02 5.01 3.64
N ARG A 484 -10.17 5.99 3.33
CA ARG A 484 -8.70 5.87 3.41
C ARG A 484 -8.17 5.77 4.84
N PHE A 485 -7.14 4.95 5.01
CA PHE A 485 -6.30 4.95 6.19
C PHE A 485 -4.88 4.49 5.82
N PRO A 486 -3.84 5.16 6.35
CA PRO A 486 -3.92 6.44 7.07
C PRO A 486 -4.50 7.54 6.19
N ILE A 487 -4.87 8.67 6.79
CA ILE A 487 -5.39 9.82 6.06
C ILE A 487 -4.30 10.33 5.11
N PRO A 488 -4.57 10.44 3.80
CA PRO A 488 -3.59 11.00 2.88
C PRO A 488 -3.43 12.50 3.09
N ARG A 489 -2.27 13.01 2.68
CA ARG A 489 -2.00 14.45 2.66
C ARG A 489 -2.82 15.09 1.53
N TYR A 490 -3.64 16.08 1.88
CA TYR A 490 -4.40 16.86 0.91
C TYR A 490 -3.60 18.07 0.44
N ILE A 491 -3.43 18.22 -0.88
CA ILE A 491 -2.62 19.27 -1.50
C ILE A 491 -3.47 19.98 -2.57
N VAL A 492 -3.43 21.31 -2.57
CA VAL A 492 -3.96 22.11 -3.67
C VAL A 492 -2.82 22.94 -4.24
N CYS A 493 -2.61 22.87 -5.54
CA CYS A 493 -1.56 23.64 -6.21
C CYS A 493 -2.01 24.15 -7.58
N ASP A 494 -1.25 25.15 -8.05
CA ASP A 494 -1.44 25.77 -9.36
C ASP A 494 -0.22 25.45 -10.24
N GLN A 495 -0.41 25.45 -11.55
CA GLN A 495 0.68 25.33 -12.53
C GLN A 495 1.75 26.40 -12.28
N GLY A 496 3.02 25.98 -12.24
CA GLY A 496 4.16 26.84 -11.91
C GLY A 496 4.39 27.07 -10.40
N GLY A 497 3.50 26.60 -9.53
CA GLY A 497 3.69 26.66 -8.07
C GLY A 497 4.71 25.66 -7.54
N SER A 498 5.31 25.93 -6.37
CA SER A 498 6.33 25.04 -5.77
C SER A 498 5.82 23.63 -5.46
N GLN A 499 4.54 23.51 -5.12
CA GLN A 499 3.86 22.24 -4.84
C GLN A 499 3.47 21.47 -6.12
N ALA A 500 3.58 22.08 -7.31
CA ALA A 500 3.35 21.39 -8.58
C ALA A 500 4.41 20.33 -8.89
N ARG A 501 5.53 20.29 -8.15
CA ARG A 501 6.53 19.22 -8.25
C ARG A 501 5.97 17.83 -7.91
N PHE A 502 5.02 17.76 -6.97
CA PHE A 502 4.41 16.50 -6.54
C PHE A 502 3.74 15.74 -7.69
N PRO A 503 2.81 16.34 -8.46
CA PRO A 503 2.22 15.66 -9.60
C PRO A 503 3.26 15.40 -10.69
N LEU A 504 4.13 16.38 -11.00
CA LEU A 504 5.15 16.25 -12.05
C LEU A 504 6.08 15.04 -11.85
N SER A 505 6.49 14.77 -10.59
CA SER A 505 7.33 13.62 -10.25
C SER A 505 6.68 12.25 -10.51
N LYS A 506 5.34 12.20 -10.61
CA LYS A 506 4.58 10.96 -10.78
C LYS A 506 4.15 10.72 -12.23
N LEU A 507 4.25 11.74 -13.09
CA LEU A 507 3.83 11.68 -14.48
C LEU A 507 4.90 11.03 -15.38
N ASN A 508 4.43 10.33 -16.40
CA ASN A 508 5.30 9.84 -17.47
C ASN A 508 5.84 11.03 -18.31
N PRO A 509 7.16 11.16 -18.50
CA PRO A 509 7.77 12.25 -19.28
C PRO A 509 7.70 11.96 -20.79
N SER A 510 6.51 12.00 -21.38
CA SER A 510 6.37 11.82 -22.85
C SER A 510 6.85 13.04 -23.63
N THR A 511 6.75 14.23 -23.05
CA THR A 511 7.36 15.46 -23.56
C THR A 511 8.59 15.80 -22.72
N THR A 512 9.78 15.57 -23.27
CA THR A 512 11.06 15.95 -22.64
C THR A 512 11.65 17.18 -23.32
N HIS A 513 12.52 17.91 -22.63
CA HIS A 513 13.25 19.03 -23.23
C HIS A 513 14.12 18.60 -24.43
N MET A 514 14.53 17.32 -24.49
CA MET A 514 15.31 16.79 -25.62
C MET A 514 14.46 16.53 -26.87
N THR A 515 13.17 16.16 -26.73
CA THR A 515 12.27 15.97 -27.88
C THR A 515 11.98 17.27 -28.63
N ASN A 516 12.11 18.43 -27.99
CA ASN A 516 11.89 19.74 -28.61
C ASN A 516 13.04 20.20 -29.52
N ASN A 517 14.16 19.47 -29.59
CA ASN A 517 15.37 19.93 -30.28
C ASN A 517 15.73 19.16 -31.56
N MET A 518 14.97 18.13 -32.00
CA MET A 518 15.43 17.29 -33.11
C MET A 518 14.51 17.12 -34.32
N TYR A 519 13.20 17.40 -34.28
CA TYR A 519 12.40 17.38 -35.52
C TYR A 519 11.19 18.33 -35.50
N ASP A 520 11.27 19.28 -36.43
CA ASP A 520 10.18 19.94 -37.16
C ASP A 520 9.50 21.19 -36.57
N SER A 521 9.71 22.27 -37.32
CA SER A 521 9.06 23.58 -37.27
C SER A 521 7.65 23.53 -37.88
N THR A 522 6.80 22.60 -37.45
CA THR A 522 5.39 22.57 -37.85
C THR A 522 4.48 22.89 -36.67
N GLN A 523 3.89 24.09 -36.75
CA GLN A 523 2.87 24.61 -35.85
C GLN A 523 1.69 23.64 -35.73
N ASN A 524 1.11 23.56 -34.52
CA ASN A 524 -0.18 22.94 -34.16
C ASN A 524 -0.19 21.46 -33.70
N ALA A 525 0.69 21.09 -32.76
CA ALA A 525 0.33 20.10 -31.75
C ALA A 525 0.27 20.79 -30.38
N GLU A 526 -0.85 20.66 -29.66
CA GLU A 526 -0.98 21.09 -28.26
C GLU A 526 0.10 20.39 -27.42
N ALA A 527 1.25 21.02 -27.26
CA ALA A 527 2.38 20.43 -26.54
C ALA A 527 2.10 20.50 -25.03
N GLY A 528 1.90 19.34 -24.40
CA GLY A 528 1.81 19.23 -22.94
C GLY A 528 3.10 19.66 -22.24
N GLN A 529 3.01 19.97 -20.94
CA GLN A 529 4.12 20.54 -20.18
C GLN A 529 5.38 19.65 -20.22
N ALA A 530 6.53 20.18 -20.64
CA ALA A 530 7.78 19.43 -20.63
C ALA A 530 8.20 19.05 -19.20
N ILE A 531 8.49 17.77 -18.98
CA ILE A 531 9.00 17.27 -17.70
C ILE A 531 10.52 17.14 -17.77
N PHE A 532 11.21 17.78 -16.83
CA PHE A 532 12.67 17.77 -16.72
C PHE A 532 13.15 16.58 -15.89
N MET A 533 13.12 15.38 -16.47
CA MET A 533 13.68 14.16 -15.87
C MET A 533 14.41 13.33 -16.93
N ASP A 534 15.51 12.67 -16.55
CA ASP A 534 16.27 11.74 -17.41
C ASP A 534 15.64 10.34 -17.51
N ASP A 535 14.45 10.18 -16.93
CA ASP A 535 13.74 8.91 -16.89
C ASP A 535 13.23 8.48 -18.27
N VAL A 536 13.31 7.18 -18.53
CA VAL A 536 12.79 6.56 -19.76
C VAL A 536 11.25 6.67 -19.79
N SER A 537 10.70 7.14 -20.91
CA SER A 537 9.25 7.21 -21.11
C SER A 537 8.61 5.82 -21.27
N LEU A 538 7.32 5.71 -20.98
CA LEU A 538 6.56 4.46 -21.14
C LEU A 538 6.69 3.90 -22.57
N GLN A 539 6.65 4.76 -23.59
CA GLN A 539 6.78 4.33 -24.98
C GLN A 539 8.13 3.66 -25.24
N VAL A 540 9.24 4.29 -24.82
CA VAL A 540 10.59 3.74 -25.01
C VAL A 540 10.76 2.44 -24.22
N PHE A 541 10.20 2.37 -23.00
CA PHE A 541 10.18 1.14 -22.21
C PHE A 541 9.47 -0.01 -22.94
N ILE A 542 8.28 0.24 -23.48
CA ILE A 542 7.50 -0.77 -24.22
C ILE A 542 8.21 -1.18 -25.51
N GLU A 543 8.83 -0.24 -26.23
CA GLU A 543 9.63 -0.56 -27.42
C GLU A 543 10.83 -1.44 -27.08
N HIS A 544 11.53 -1.16 -25.98
CA HIS A 544 12.64 -1.99 -25.52
C HIS A 544 12.17 -3.38 -25.09
N LEU A 545 11.06 -3.46 -24.34
CA LEU A 545 10.43 -4.73 -23.95
C LEU A 545 10.06 -5.57 -25.18
N LYS A 546 9.45 -4.95 -26.21
CA LYS A 546 9.09 -5.62 -27.46
C LYS A 546 10.30 -6.20 -28.20
N ARG A 547 11.46 -5.55 -28.12
CA ARG A 547 12.71 -6.05 -28.71
C ARG A 547 13.26 -7.23 -27.91
N LEU A 548 13.32 -7.11 -26.58
CA LEU A 548 13.86 -8.15 -25.71
C LEU A 548 12.97 -9.39 -25.63
N ALA A 549 11.66 -9.25 -25.72
CA ALA A 549 10.74 -10.40 -25.73
C ALA A 549 10.87 -11.27 -27.00
N LYS A 550 11.64 -10.82 -28.00
CA LYS A 550 11.87 -11.55 -29.27
C LYS A 550 13.22 -12.25 -29.32
N ALA A 551 14.17 -11.79 -28.50
CA ALA A 551 15.46 -12.45 -28.27
C ALA A 551 15.25 -13.66 -27.36
#